data_AF-A0A9E5TKJ7-F1
#
_entry.id   AF-A0A9E5TKJ7-F1
#
_cell.length_a   1.000
_cell.length_b   1.000
_cell.length_c   1.000
_cell.angle_alpha   90.00
_cell.angle_beta   90.00
_cell.angle_gamma   90.00
#
_symmetry.space_group_name_H-M   'P 1'
#
loop_
_entity.id
_entity.type
_entity.pdbx_description
1 polymer ?
#
loop_
_entity_poly.entity_id
_entity_poly.type
_entity_poly.pdbx_seq_one_letter_code
_entity_poly.pdbx_strand_id
1 'polypeptide(L)' 'FDEDLVSQASHEVLELGMDPYQAIMDGLAAGMDVVGELFSKKEYFVPEVLMCADALYVGLDILRPHVEMDESR' A
#
# COMPACT_ATOMS: atom_id res chain seq x y z
N PHE A 1 -3.89 -3.90 -8.23
CA PHE A 1 -3.79 -2.51 -8.75
C PHE A 1 -5.16 -1.83 -8.83
N ASP A 2 -6.19 -2.31 -8.12
CA ASP A 2 -7.50 -1.64 -8.11
C ASP A 2 -7.49 -0.54 -7.05
N GLU A 3 -7.52 0.71 -7.48
CA GLU A 3 -7.47 1.89 -6.63
C GLU A 3 -8.66 1.98 -5.68
N ASP A 4 -9.86 1.60 -6.13
CA ASP A 4 -11.08 1.66 -5.33
C ASP A 4 -10.99 0.66 -4.17
N LEU A 5 -10.48 -0.55 -4.44
CA LEU A 5 -10.28 -1.56 -3.40
C LEU A 5 -9.19 -1.15 -2.40
N VAL A 6 -8.10 -0.54 -2.87
CA VAL A 6 -7.04 -0.05 -1.95
C VAL A 6 -7.57 1.08 -1.07
N SER A 7 -8.36 1.99 -1.64
CA SER A 7 -9.00 3.07 -0.89
C SER A 7 -9.94 2.53 0.20
N GLN A 8 -10.82 1.60 -0.17
CA GLN A 8 -11.73 0.95 0.78
C GLN A 8 -10.99 0.25 1.91
N ALA A 9 -9.98 -0.58 1.60
CA ALA A 9 -9.18 -1.27 2.61
C ALA A 9 -8.42 -0.30 3.51
N SER A 10 -7.91 0.80 2.95
CA SER A 10 -7.21 1.83 3.73
C SER A 10 -8.14 2.55 4.71
N HIS A 11 -9.38 2.83 4.31
CA HIS A 11 -10.39 3.37 5.23
C HIS A 11 -10.80 2.37 6.31
N GLU A 12 -10.97 1.09 5.96
CA GLU A 12 -11.30 0.04 6.92
C GLU A 12 -10.22 -0.11 8.01
N VAL A 13 -8.94 0.00 7.66
CA VAL A 13 -7.82 0.04 8.63
C VAL A 13 -8.03 1.13 9.67
N LEU A 14 -8.39 2.34 9.21
CA LEU A 14 -8.63 3.49 10.09
C LEU A 14 -9.89 3.31 10.94
N GLU A 15 -10.97 2.78 10.36
CA GLU A 15 -12.23 2.51 11.07
C GLU A 15 -12.08 1.45 12.16
N LEU A 16 -11.28 0.42 11.92
CA LEU A 16 -10.99 -0.65 12.87
C LEU A 16 -9.96 -0.23 13.94
N GLY A 17 -9.38 0.98 13.83
CA GLY A 17 -8.36 1.47 14.75
C GLY A 17 -7.06 0.66 14.70
N MET A 18 -6.77 0.03 13.56
CA MET A 18 -5.50 -0.66 13.34
C MET A 18 -4.39 0.36 13.10
N ASP A 19 -3.13 -0.02 13.36
CA ASP A 19 -1.99 0.85 13.15
C ASP A 19 -1.79 1.14 11.63
N PRO A 20 -1.95 2.40 11.19
CA PRO A 20 -1.78 2.78 9.79
C PRO A 20 -0.36 2.51 9.30
N TYR A 21 0.64 2.59 10.18
CA TYR A 21 2.03 2.28 9.83
C TYR A 21 2.19 0.80 9.48
N GLN A 22 1.63 -0.09 10.30
CA GLN A 22 1.61 -1.52 9.98
C GLN A 22 0.85 -1.81 8.68
N ALA A 23 -0.29 -1.15 8.43
CA ALA A 23 -1.01 -1.34 7.17
C ALA A 23 -0.20 -0.91 5.94
N ILE A 24 0.62 0.14 6.05
CA ILE A 24 1.54 0.55 4.99
C ILE A 24 2.65 -0.50 4.80
N MET A 25 3.31 -0.94 5.87
CA MET A 25 4.47 -1.85 5.77
C MET A 25 4.05 -3.29 5.41
N ASP A 26 3.09 -3.83 6.14
CA ASP A 26 2.66 -5.23 6.01
C ASP A 26 1.57 -5.43 4.94
N GLY A 27 0.91 -4.35 4.51
CA GLY A 27 -0.08 -4.37 3.44
C GLY A 27 0.49 -3.85 2.12
N LEU A 28 0.67 -2.52 2.03
CA LEU A 28 1.04 -1.87 0.77
C LEU A 28 2.46 -2.24 0.31
N ALA A 29 3.47 -2.14 1.19
CA ALA A 29 4.85 -2.43 0.84
C ALA A 29 5.08 -3.92 0.58
N ALA A 30 4.51 -4.81 1.42
CA ALA A 30 4.51 -6.25 1.16
C ALA A 30 3.86 -6.60 -0.19
N GLY A 31 2.77 -5.90 -0.56
CA GLY A 31 2.15 -6.04 -1.88
C GLY A 31 3.10 -5.68 -3.03
N MET A 32 3.92 -4.64 -2.86
CA MET A 32 4.93 -4.27 -3.86
C MET A 32 6.10 -5.24 -3.94
N ASP A 33 6.48 -5.90 -2.85
CA ASP A 33 7.49 -6.95 -2.90
C ASP A 33 7.03 -8.11 -3.80
N VAL A 34 5.76 -8.51 -3.68
CA VAL A 34 5.15 -9.52 -4.58
C VAL A 34 5.17 -9.05 -6.04
N VAL A 35 4.84 -7.78 -6.29
CA VAL A 35 4.91 -7.20 -7.65
C VAL A 35 6.33 -7.24 -8.19
N GLY A 36 7.34 -6.95 -7.36
CA GLY A 36 8.75 -7.03 -7.72
C GLY A 36 9.20 -8.46 -8.07
N GLU A 37 8.70 -9.46 -7.34
CA GLU A 37 8.93 -10.86 -7.69
C GLU A 37 8.30 -11.25 -9.02
N LEU A 38 7.04 -10.86 -9.27
CA LEU A 38 6.32 -11.14 -10.50
C LEU A 38 7.00 -10.48 -11.71
N PHE A 39 7.50 -9.25 -11.53
CA PHE A 39 8.30 -8.56 -12.54
C PHE A 39 9.61 -9.32 -12.83
N SER A 40 10.30 -9.79 -11.78
CA SER A 40 11.54 -10.57 -11.92
C SER A 40 11.32 -11.91 -12.63
N LYS A 41 10.15 -12.52 -12.43
CA LYS A 41 9.70 -13.75 -13.12
C LYS A 41 9.20 -13.49 -14.55
N LYS A 42 9.18 -12.22 -15.01
CA LYS A 42 8.62 -11.79 -16.31
C LYS A 42 7.12 -12.10 -16.46
N GLU A 43 6.41 -12.18 -15.34
CA GLU A 43 4.96 -12.34 -15.31
C GLU A 43 4.27 -10.97 -15.36
N TYR A 44 4.87 -9.96 -14.73
CA TYR A 44 4.47 -8.56 -14.85
C TYR A 44 5.47 -7.79 -15.72
N PHE A 45 4.99 -6.80 -16.46
CA PHE A 45 5.82 -5.86 -17.20
C PHE A 45 5.73 -4.47 -16.57
N VAL A 46 6.46 -3.52 -17.16
CA VAL A 46 6.52 -2.14 -16.66
C VAL A 46 5.13 -1.51 -16.49
N PRO A 47 4.16 -1.65 -17.42
CA PRO A 47 2.83 -1.09 -17.24
C PRO A 47 2.11 -1.61 -15.99
N GLU A 48 2.16 -2.90 -15.71
CA GLU A 48 1.49 -3.51 -14.55
C GLU A 48 2.13 -3.05 -13.24
N VAL A 49 3.47 -2.90 -13.22
CA VAL A 49 4.18 -2.36 -12.05
C VAL A 49 3.77 -0.91 -11.80
N LEU A 50 3.64 -0.09 -12.85
CA LEU A 50 3.17 1.29 -12.73
C LEU A 50 1.75 1.36 -12.17
N MET A 51 0.83 0.53 -12.67
CA MET A 51 -0.54 0.47 -12.13
C MET A 51 -0.58 0.05 -10.66
N CYS A 52 0.28 -0.88 -10.23
CA CYS A 52 0.40 -1.24 -8.82
C CYS A 52 0.96 -0.09 -7.98
N ALA A 53 1.92 0.67 -8.52
CA ALA A 53 2.46 1.84 -7.85
C ALA A 53 1.40 2.93 -7.65
N ASP A 54 0.59 3.22 -8.69
CA ASP A 54 -0.51 4.18 -8.62
C ASP A 54 -1.52 3.78 -7.52
N ALA A 55 -1.93 2.51 -7.49
CA ALA A 55 -2.80 1.99 -6.44
C ALA A 55 -2.17 2.08 -5.04
N LEU A 56 -0.87 1.81 -4.90
CA LEU A 56 -0.16 1.99 -3.63
C LEU A 56 -0.18 3.46 -3.18
N TYR A 57 0.00 4.42 -4.09
CA TYR A 57 -0.03 5.83 -3.74
C TYR A 57 -1.39 6.27 -3.20
N VAL A 58 -2.49 5.75 -3.74
CA VAL A 58 -3.84 5.99 -3.19
C VAL A 58 -3.92 5.55 -1.72
N GLY A 59 -3.44 4.34 -1.40
CA GLY A 59 -3.43 3.86 -0.02
C GLY A 59 -2.51 4.68 0.89
N LEU A 60 -1.34 5.09 0.39
CA LEU A 60 -0.42 5.95 1.12
C LEU A 60 -1.02 7.33 1.42
N ASP A 61 -1.77 7.92 0.49
CA ASP A 61 -2.36 9.24 0.69
C ASP A 61 -3.47 9.22 1.75
N ILE A 62 -4.13 8.08 1.93
CA ILE A 62 -5.11 7.85 2.99
C ILE A 62 -4.42 7.53 4.32
N LEU A 63 -3.43 6.64 4.34
CA LEU A 63 -2.86 6.14 5.59
C LEU A 63 -1.79 7.05 6.18
N ARG A 64 -0.94 7.70 5.36
CA ARG A 64 0.18 8.53 5.84
C ARG A 64 -0.21 9.63 6.82
N PRO A 65 -1.31 10.39 6.63
CA PRO A 65 -1.72 11.43 7.57
C PRO A 65 -2.09 10.89 8.96
N HIS A 66 -2.39 9.59 9.07
CA HIS A 66 -2.79 8.92 10.30
C HIS A 66 -1.66 8.12 10.95
N VAL A 67 -0.52 7.99 10.26
CA VAL A 67 0.69 7.46 10.87
C VAL A 67 1.15 8.48 11.90
N GLU A 68 1.04 8.13 13.18
CA GLU A 68 1.72 8.89 14.22
C GLU A 68 3.23 8.76 13.95
N MET A 69 3.82 9.81 13.38
CA MET A 69 5.26 10.01 13.48
C MET A 69 5.53 10.16 14.98
N ASP A 70 5.91 9.06 15.61
CA ASP A 70 6.50 9.11 16.94
C ASP A 70 7.80 9.91 16.82
N GLU A 71 7.71 11.23 17.00
CA GLU A 71 8.86 12.12 17.20
C GLU A 71 9.54 11.86 18.57
N SER A 72 9.25 10.71 19.21
CA SER A 72 9.58 10.41 20.61
C SER A 72 10.28 9.06 20.80
N ARG A 73 11.32 8.75 20.01
CA ARG A 73 12.30 7.72 20.39
C ARG A 73 13.75 8.15 20.16
#